data_AF-A0A9P7DEB3-F1
#
_entry.id   AF-A0A9P7DEB3-F1
#
_cell.length_a   1.000
_cell.length_b   1.000
_cell.length_c   1.000
_cell.angle_alpha   90.00
_cell.angle_beta   90.00
_cell.angle_gamma   90.00
#
_symmetry.space_group_name_H-M   'P 1'
#
loop_
_entity.id
_entity.type
_entity.pdbx_description
1 polymer ?
#
loop_
_entity_poly.entity_id
_entity_poly.type
_entity_poly.pdbx_seq_one_letter_code
_entity_poly.pdbx_strand_id
1 'polypeptide(L)'
;LLYLGEGKIQDKNLPHCTKLTEMILNEFRTEYCKIKDDLKNSLGCISHTTDLWSDQNLDSFMALTAHFMIRDRKDSLIFKSHLV
;
A
#
# COMPACT_ATOMS: atom_id res chain seq x y z
N LEU A 1 -25.42 -16.35 12.15
CA LEU A 1 -25.57 -17.43 11.15
C LEU A 1 -24.89 -16.98 9.86
N LEU A 2 -23.72 -17.54 9.52
CA LEU A 2 -23.10 -17.33 8.22
C LEU A 2 -23.10 -18.67 7.48
N TYR A 3 -23.76 -18.73 6.32
CA TYR A 3 -23.80 -19.90 5.44
C TYR A 3 -22.41 -20.08 4.81
N LEU A 4 -21.47 -20.67 5.55
CA LEU A 4 -20.12 -20.93 5.08
C LEU A 4 -20.08 -22.29 4.37
N GLY A 5 -20.28 -22.26 3.05
CA GLY A 5 -19.84 -23.30 2.13
C GLY A 5 -20.49 -24.68 2.28
N GLU A 6 -21.76 -24.77 2.70
CA GLU A 6 -22.49 -26.05 2.79
C GLU A 6 -21.76 -27.13 3.61
N GLY A 7 -21.05 -26.73 4.68
CA GLY A 7 -20.27 -27.65 5.52
C GLY A 7 -18.90 -28.05 4.96
N LYS A 8 -18.49 -27.53 3.80
CA LYS A 8 -17.17 -27.78 3.20
C LYS A 8 -16.05 -26.91 3.81
N ILE A 9 -16.41 -25.84 4.49
CA ILE A 9 -15.45 -24.94 5.16
C ILE A 9 -15.71 -25.02 6.67
N GLN A 10 -14.67 -25.40 7.41
CA GLN A 10 -14.67 -25.42 8.87
C GLN A 10 -13.98 -24.15 9.39
N ASP A 11 -14.28 -23.72 10.62
CA ASP A 11 -13.67 -22.52 11.24
C ASP A 11 -12.14 -22.55 11.19
N LYS A 12 -11.52 -23.73 11.36
CA LYS A 12 -10.06 -23.91 11.26
C LYS A 12 -9.49 -23.56 9.88
N ASN A 13 -10.33 -23.53 8.84
CA ASN A 13 -9.93 -23.16 7.48
C ASN A 13 -10.00 -21.65 7.25
N LEU A 14 -10.65 -20.90 8.15
CA LEU A 14 -10.69 -19.45 8.09
C LEU A 14 -9.47 -18.87 8.82
N PRO A 15 -8.75 -17.92 8.19
CA PRO A 15 -7.65 -17.26 8.87
C PRO A 15 -8.20 -16.43 10.03
N HIS A 16 -7.63 -16.61 11.21
CA HIS A 16 -7.93 -15.76 12.36
C HIS A 16 -7.56 -14.29 12.06
N CYS A 17 -8.21 -13.33 12.70
CA CYS A 17 -7.92 -11.90 12.51
C CYS A 17 -6.43 -11.59 12.68
N THR A 18 -5.78 -12.18 13.68
CA THR A 18 -4.32 -12.08 13.87
C THR A 18 -3.54 -12.51 12.63
N LYS A 19 -3.94 -13.63 12.01
CA LYS A 19 -3.28 -14.15 10.82
C LYS A 19 -3.48 -13.23 9.61
N LEU A 20 -4.70 -12.69 9.46
CA LEU A 20 -4.99 -11.69 8.41
C LEU A 20 -4.16 -10.41 8.62
N THR A 21 -4.10 -9.89 9.85
CA THR A 21 -3.29 -8.71 10.20
C THR A 21 -1.83 -8.96 9.89
N GLU A 22 -1.27 -10.11 10.27
CA GLU A 22 0.11 -10.48 9.93
C GLU A 22 0.34 -10.51 8.42
N MET A 23 -0.58 -11.11 7.65
CA MET A 23 -0.47 -11.18 6.19
C MET A 23 -0.50 -9.79 5.57
N ILE A 24 -1.41 -8.91 5.99
CA ILE A 24 -1.51 -7.53 5.51
C ILE A 24 -0.23 -6.76 5.83
N LEU A 25 0.30 -6.88 7.05
CA LEU A 25 1.51 -6.18 7.45
C LEU A 25 2.75 -6.69 6.70
N ASN A 26 2.84 -7.99 6.43
CA ASN A 26 3.94 -8.56 5.66
C ASN A 26 3.91 -8.09 4.21
N GLU A 27 2.73 -8.04 3.59
CA GLU A 27 2.58 -7.54 2.23
C GLU A 27 2.90 -6.03 2.18
N PHE A 28 2.38 -5.26 3.14
CA PHE A 28 2.68 -3.84 3.26
C PHE A 28 4.18 -3.58 3.36
N ARG A 29 4.92 -4.33 4.20
CA ARG A 29 6.39 -4.20 4.31
C ARG A 29 7.09 -4.50 2.99
N THR A 30 6.61 -5.50 2.26
CA THR A 30 7.18 -5.89 0.96
C THR A 30 7.00 -4.76 -0.05
N GLU A 31 5.80 -4.21 -0.17
CA GLU A 31 5.51 -3.08 -1.05
C GLU A 31 6.25 -1.81 -0.62
N TYR A 32 6.31 -1.53 0.68
CA TYR A 32 7.04 -0.38 1.21
C TYR A 32 8.53 -0.43 0.86
N CYS A 33 9.16 -1.61 0.93
CA CYS A 33 10.54 -1.79 0.47
C CYS A 33 10.68 -1.51 -1.03
N LYS A 34 9.74 -1.97 -1.87
CA LYS A 34 9.74 -1.68 -3.31
C LYS A 34 9.60 -0.18 -3.59
N ILE A 35 8.67 0.51 -2.92
CA ILE A 35 8.48 1.96 -3.04
C ILE A 35 9.76 2.71 -2.66
N LYS A 36 10.39 2.31 -1.55
CA LYS A 36 11.65 2.91 -1.09
C LYS A 36 12.76 2.74 -2.12
N ASP A 37 12.88 1.56 -2.74
CA ASP A 37 13.88 1.32 -3.77
C ASP A 37 13.56 2.04 -5.07
N ASP A 38 12.30 2.14 -5.47
CA ASP A 38 11.86 2.93 -6.61
C ASP A 38 12.17 4.43 -6.42
N LEU A 39 11.93 4.97 -5.22
CA LEU A 39 12.23 6.38 -4.90
C LEU A 39 13.73 6.67 -4.91
N LYS A 40 14.58 5.73 -4.47
CA LYS A 40 16.05 5.86 -4.58
C LYS A 40 16.52 5.92 -6.03
N ASN A 41 15.80 5.26 -6.93
CA ASN A 41 16.09 5.21 -8.36
C ASN A 41 15.44 6.36 -9.15
N SER A 42 14.87 7.35 -8.47
CA SER A 42 14.33 8.53 -9.14
C SER A 42 15.45 9.31 -9.84
N LEU A 43 15.14 9.88 -11.00
CA LEU A 43 16.12 10.59 -11.84
C LEU A 43 16.35 12.05 -11.41
N GLY A 44 15.77 12.48 -10.29
CA GLY A 44 15.79 13.88 -9.87
C GLY A 44 14.79 14.16 -8.77
N CYS A 45 14.06 15.27 -8.91
CA CYS A 45 13.12 15.74 -7.89
C CYS A 45 11.96 14.76 -7.70
N ILE A 46 11.58 14.56 -6.44
CA ILE A 46 10.36 13.89 -6.04
C ILE A 46 9.39 14.98 -5.60
N SER A 47 8.19 15.00 -6.18
CA SER A 47 7.11 15.90 -5.75
C SER A 47 6.16 15.13 -4.84
N HIS A 48 5.62 15.79 -3.82
CA HIS A 48 4.66 15.18 -2.90
C HIS A 48 3.34 15.93 -2.94
N THR A 49 2.23 15.19 -2.99
CA THR A 49 0.90 15.72 -2.69
C THR A 49 0.49 15.22 -1.32
N THR A 50 0.06 16.14 -0.48
CA THR A 50 -0.48 15.82 0.84
C THR A 50 -1.95 16.15 0.85
N ASP A 51 -2.77 15.13 1.03
CA ASP A 51 -4.20 15.30 1.27
C ASP A 51 -4.41 15.28 2.79
N LEU A 52 -4.89 16.41 3.33
CA LEU A 52 -5.18 16.58 4.76
C LEU A 52 -6.69 16.72 4.92
N TRP A 53 -7.25 15.98 5.85
CA TRP A 53 -8.67 16.11 6.19
C TRP A 53 -8.91 15.74 7.65
N SER A 54 -10.08 16.12 8.14
CA SER A 54 -10.59 15.66 9.42
C SER A 54 -11.90 14.92 9.22
N ASP A 55 -12.20 13.95 10.08
CA ASP A 55 -13.50 13.28 10.07
C ASP A 55 -14.54 14.03 10.92
N GLN A 56 -15.74 13.46 11.06
CA GLN A 56 -16.81 14.05 11.87
C GLN A 56 -16.51 14.05 13.37
N ASN A 57 -15.57 13.20 13.82
CA ASN A 57 -15.10 13.13 15.19
C ASN A 57 -13.93 14.10 15.46
N LEU A 58 -13.54 14.89 14.46
CA LEU A 58 -12.39 15.81 14.48
C LEU A 58 -11.03 15.10 14.56
N ASP A 59 -10.97 13.82 14.19
CA ASP A 59 -9.72 13.10 14.02
C ASP A 59 -9.03 13.61 12.76
N SER A 60 -7.74 13.94 12.87
CA SER A 60 -6.95 14.48 11.75
C SER A 60 -6.23 13.37 11.00
N PHE A 61 -6.34 13.39 9.68
CA PHE A 61 -5.74 12.43 8.77
C PHE A 61 -4.86 13.13 7.74
N MET A 62 -3.85 12.40 7.27
CA MET A 62 -2.90 12.83 6.26
C MET A 62 -2.60 11.66 5.34
N ALA A 63 -2.83 11.82 4.04
CA ALA A 63 -2.31 10.92 3.01
C ALA A 63 -1.16 11.62 2.28
N LEU A 64 -0.05 10.91 2.08
CA LEU A 64 1.12 11.41 1.35
C LEU A 64 1.30 10.58 0.08
N THR A 65 1.25 11.21 -1.09
CA THR A 65 1.59 10.54 -2.35
C THR A 65 2.85 11.16 -2.94
N ALA A 66 3.85 10.33 -3.25
CA ALA A 66 5.07 10.73 -3.95
C ALA A 66 4.91 10.53 -5.45
N HIS A 67 5.33 11.52 -6.23
CA HIS A 67 5.32 11.54 -7.69
C HIS A 67 6.74 11.76 -8.21
N PHE A 68 7.23 10.91 -9.10
CA PHE A 68 8.61 10.95 -9.57
C PHE A 68 8.78 10.31 -10.95
N MET A 69 9.93 10.59 -11.59
CA MET A 69 10.32 10.03 -12.88
C MET A 69 11.42 8.98 -12.71
N ILE A 70 11.30 7.86 -13.42
CA ILE A 70 12.35 6.83 -13.55
C ILE A 70 12.70 6.59 -15.02
N ARG A 71 13.83 5.95 -15.28
CA ARG A 71 14.20 5.44 -16.61
C ARG A 71 13.88 3.96 -16.69
N ASP A 72 13.30 3.54 -17.80
CA ASP A 72 13.10 2.12 -18.08
C ASP A 72 14.35 1.49 -18.71
N ARG A 73 14.28 0.18 -19.00
CA ARG A 73 15.40 -0.55 -19.62
C ARG A 73 15.74 -0.07 -21.04
N LYS A 74 14.84 0.68 -21.69
CA LYS A 74 15.00 1.26 -23.04
C LYS A 74 15.37 2.74 -22.97
N ASP A 75 15.77 3.24 -21.80
CA ASP A 75 16.12 4.62 -21.53
C ASP A 75 14.96 5.63 -21.74
N SER A 76 13.71 5.14 -21.73
CA SER A 76 12.51 5.98 -21.79
C SER A 76 12.15 6.50 -20.39
N LEU A 77 11.70 7.75 -20.32
CA LEU A 77 11.21 8.35 -19.07
C LEU A 77 9.81 7.82 -18.75
N ILE A 78 9.61 7.33 -17.53
CA ILE A 78 8.34 6.85 -17.01
C ILE A 78 7.98 7.62 -15.75
N PHE A 79 6.76 8.15 -15.73
CA PHE A 79 6.16 8.73 -14.54
C PHE A 79 5.63 7.63 -13.61
N LYS A 80 5.93 7.75 -12.32
CA LYS A 80 5.43 6.89 -11.25
C LYS A 80 4.83 7.72 -10.13
N SER A 81 3.80 7.17 -9.49
CA SER A 81 3.23 7.70 -8.26
C SER A 81 3.00 6.57 -7.25
N HIS A 82 3.27 6.84 -5.98
CA HIS A 82 3.09 5.90 -4.89
C HIS A 82 2.52 6.60 -3.66
N LEU A 83 1.49 6.00 -3.05
CA LEU A 83 1.06 6.36 -1.70
C LEU A 83 2.12 5.86 -0.72
N VAL A 84 2.57 6.73 0.17
CA VAL A 84 3.66 6.48 1.13
C VAL A 84 3.11 6.26 2.53
#